data_AF-A0A7V3SUZ5-F1
#
_entry.id   AF-A0A7V3SUZ5-F1
#
_cell.length_a   1.000
_cell.length_b   1.000
_cell.length_c   1.000
_cell.angle_alpha   90.00
_cell.angle_beta   90.00
_cell.angle_gamma   90.00
#
_symmetry.space_group_name_H-M   'P 1'
#
loop_
_entity.id
_entity.type
_entity.pdbx_description
1 polymer ?
#
loop_
_entity_poly.entity_id
_entity_poly.type
_entity_poly.pdbx_seq_one_letter_code
_entity_poly.pdbx_strand_id
1 'polypeptide(L)'
;MQTVLGQPTLTGIFFFLLFVSISLYITYWAAKRTRTTAEFYAAGRSITGLQNGLALAGDYMSAASFLGIAGLVSLKGYDGLIYAVGWLVGWPIVMFLIAEPLRNLGKYTFADVVAYRLKQRPIRTAAATGALITVLFYLIA
;
A
#
# COMPACT_ATOMS: atom_id res chain seq x y z
N MET A 1 -15.65 25.19 -22.74
CA MET A 1 -16.47 24.47 -21.74
C MET A 1 -15.98 24.87 -20.36
N GLN A 2 -16.75 25.67 -19.63
CA GLN A 2 -16.45 25.98 -18.22
C GLN A 2 -16.91 24.80 -17.38
N THR A 3 -15.98 24.02 -16.83
CA THR A 3 -16.29 23.00 -15.84
C THR A 3 -16.62 23.71 -14.53
N VAL A 4 -17.90 23.74 -14.16
CA VAL A 4 -18.34 24.19 -12.84
C VAL A 4 -17.85 23.16 -11.82
N LEU A 5 -17.10 23.61 -10.80
CA LEU A 5 -16.60 22.77 -9.71
C LEU A 5 -17.75 22.00 -9.07
N GLY A 6 -17.63 20.67 -9.00
CA GLY A 6 -18.60 19.79 -8.33
C GLY A 6 -19.65 19.11 -9.21
N GLN A 7 -19.70 19.38 -10.52
CA GLN A 7 -20.56 18.59 -11.43
C GLN A 7 -19.81 17.41 -12.05
N PRO A 8 -20.37 16.19 -11.99
CA PRO A 8 -19.73 15.03 -12.61
C PRO A 8 -19.71 15.21 -14.13
N THR A 9 -18.51 15.26 -14.71
CA THR A 9 -18.34 15.27 -16.16
C THR A 9 -18.44 13.84 -16.69
N LEU A 10 -19.17 13.66 -17.81
CA LEU A 10 -19.27 12.36 -18.49
C LEU A 10 -17.88 11.78 -18.80
N THR A 11 -16.94 12.64 -19.20
CA THR A 11 -15.54 12.28 -19.45
C THR A 11 -14.86 11.74 -18.19
N GLY A 12 -15.05 12.38 -17.03
CA GLY A 12 -14.47 11.95 -15.76
C GLY A 12 -15.03 10.61 -15.28
N ILE A 13 -16.36 10.43 -15.37
CA ILE A 13 -17.01 9.14 -15.05
C ILE A 13 -16.47 8.04 -15.96
N PHE A 14 -16.33 8.31 -17.26
CA PHE A 14 -15.81 7.33 -18.21
C PHE A 14 -14.39 6.88 -17.84
N PHE A 15 -13.47 7.82 -17.60
CA PHE A 15 -12.09 7.47 -17.22
C PHE A 15 -12.02 6.72 -15.88
N PHE A 16 -12.84 7.11 -14.90
CA PHE A 16 -12.93 6.41 -13.61
C PHE A 16 -13.38 4.95 -13.80
N LEU A 17 -14.50 4.74 -14.50
CA LEU A 17 -15.02 3.40 -14.77
C LEU A 17 -14.05 2.56 -15.59
N LEU A 18 -13.38 3.16 -16.58
CA LEU A 18 -12.37 2.49 -17.39
C LEU A 18 -11.21 2.00 -16.51
N PHE A 19 -10.66 2.87 -15.66
CA PHE A 19 -9.55 2.54 -14.77
C PHE A 19 -9.91 1.44 -13.77
N VAL A 20 -11.08 1.55 -13.14
CA VAL A 20 -11.58 0.53 -12.20
C VAL A 20 -11.79 -0.80 -12.92
N SER A 21 -12.40 -0.78 -14.10
CA SER A 21 -12.68 -2.00 -14.87
C SER A 21 -11.41 -2.72 -15.31
N ILE A 22 -10.40 -1.98 -15.79
CA ILE A 22 -9.09 -2.53 -16.14
C ILE A 22 -8.41 -3.13 -14.91
N SER A 23 -8.41 -2.41 -13.79
CA SER A 23 -7.78 -2.88 -12.54
C SER A 23 -8.42 -4.16 -12.01
N LEU A 24 -9.76 -4.24 -12.00
CA LEU A 24 -10.51 -5.43 -11.61
C LEU A 24 -10.26 -6.59 -12.59
N TYR A 25 -10.23 -6.33 -13.89
CA TYR A 25 -9.95 -7.36 -14.90
C TYR A 25 -8.55 -7.96 -14.72
N ILE A 26 -7.51 -7.12 -14.55
CA ILE A 26 -6.13 -7.58 -14.30
C ILE A 26 -6.08 -8.40 -13.00
N THR A 27 -6.73 -7.93 -11.95
CA THR A 27 -6.78 -8.62 -10.64
C THR A 27 -7.45 -9.99 -10.77
N TYR A 28 -8.60 -10.06 -11.43
CA TYR A 28 -9.32 -11.31 -11.67
C TYR A 28 -8.51 -12.31 -12.52
N TRP A 29 -7.87 -11.81 -13.58
CA TRP A 29 -7.01 -12.62 -14.44
C TRP A 29 -5.79 -13.16 -13.70
N ALA A 30 -5.16 -12.33 -12.86
CA ALA A 30 -4.03 -12.74 -12.03
C ALA A 30 -4.47 -13.76 -10.96
N ALA A 31 -5.61 -13.53 -10.30
CA ALA A 31 -6.15 -14.42 -9.27
C ALA A 31 -6.41 -15.84 -9.78
N LYS A 32 -6.81 -16.00 -11.05
CA LYS A 32 -6.99 -17.32 -11.68
C LYS A 32 -5.70 -18.13 -11.85
N ARG A 33 -4.54 -17.47 -11.83
CA ARG A 33 -3.23 -18.10 -12.06
C ARG A 33 -2.56 -18.55 -10.76
N THR A 34 -3.01 -18.03 -9.62
CA THR A 34 -2.48 -18.33 -8.30
C THR A 34 -3.09 -19.62 -7.75
N ARG A 35 -2.26 -20.65 -7.53
CA ARG A 35 -2.69 -21.97 -7.03
C ARG A 35 -2.05 -22.36 -5.71
N THR A 36 -0.90 -21.79 -5.36
CA THR A 36 -0.18 -22.11 -4.12
C THR A 36 0.00 -20.90 -3.21
N THR A 37 0.22 -21.14 -1.91
CA THR A 37 0.53 -20.08 -0.93
C THR A 37 1.78 -19.28 -1.30
N ALA A 38 2.80 -19.94 -1.86
CA ALA A 38 4.03 -19.28 -2.31
C ALA A 38 3.78 -18.40 -3.55
N GLU A 39 2.89 -18.81 -4.46
CA GLU A 39 2.44 -17.96 -5.57
C GLU A 39 1.61 -16.78 -5.08
N PHE A 40 0.75 -16.98 -4.07
CA PHE A 40 -0.09 -15.91 -3.54
C PHE A 40 0.73 -14.83 -2.80
N TYR A 41 1.63 -15.23 -1.91
CA TYR A 41 2.38 -14.28 -1.06
C TYR A 41 3.71 -13.84 -1.63
N ALA A 42 4.36 -14.65 -2.47
CA ALA A 42 5.69 -14.37 -2.97
C ALA A 42 5.79 -14.45 -4.50
N ALA A 43 4.66 -14.61 -5.21
CA ALA A 43 4.63 -14.77 -6.67
C ALA A 43 5.65 -15.80 -7.17
N GLY A 44 5.82 -16.91 -6.44
CA GLY A 44 6.77 -17.96 -6.78
C GLY A 44 8.25 -17.51 -6.79
N ARG A 45 8.56 -16.35 -6.19
CA ARG A 45 9.88 -15.67 -6.24
C ARG A 45 10.34 -15.32 -7.65
N SER A 46 9.43 -15.18 -8.61
CA SER A 46 9.74 -14.88 -10.02
C SER A 46 9.77 -13.38 -10.34
N ILE A 47 9.43 -12.51 -9.39
CA ILE A 47 9.34 -11.06 -9.59
C ILE A 47 10.73 -10.42 -9.54
N THR A 48 11.06 -9.62 -10.56
CA THR A 48 12.33 -8.90 -10.62
C THR A 48 12.37 -7.74 -9.61
N GLY A 49 13.58 -7.30 -9.23
CA GLY A 49 13.75 -6.19 -8.28
C GLY A 49 13.06 -4.89 -8.73
N LEU A 50 13.08 -4.59 -10.03
CA LEU A 50 12.45 -3.40 -10.59
C LEU A 50 10.92 -3.49 -10.53
N GLN A 51 10.34 -4.64 -10.87
CA GLN A 51 8.89 -4.87 -10.74
C GLN A 51 8.42 -4.76 -9.28
N ASN A 52 9.17 -5.35 -8.34
CA ASN A 52 8.87 -5.25 -6.92
C ASN A 52 9.01 -3.81 -6.42
N GLY A 53 10.04 -3.08 -6.87
CA GLY A 53 10.24 -1.67 -6.55
C GLY A 53 9.10 -0.77 -7.04
N LEU A 54 8.64 -0.98 -8.28
CA LEU A 54 7.49 -0.26 -8.84
C LEU A 54 6.19 -0.56 -8.09
N ALA A 55 5.96 -1.83 -7.74
CA ALA A 55 4.78 -2.21 -6.95
C ALA A 55 4.79 -1.54 -5.57
N LEU A 56 5.92 -1.58 -4.87
CA LEU A 56 6.06 -0.92 -3.56
C LEU A 56 5.94 0.59 -3.65
N ALA A 57 6.50 1.22 -4.68
CA ALA A 57 6.34 2.65 -4.91
C ALA A 57 4.85 3.02 -5.14
N GLY A 58 4.12 2.19 -5.87
CA GLY A 58 2.68 2.33 -6.07
C GLY A 58 1.90 2.26 -4.75
N ASP A 59 2.13 1.21 -3.96
CA ASP A 59 1.49 1.03 -2.64
C ASP A 59 1.85 2.15 -1.65
N TYR A 60 3.06 2.70 -1.78
CA TYR A 60 3.53 3.80 -0.96
C TYR A 60 2.83 5.13 -1.29
N MET A 61 2.37 5.30 -2.54
CA MET A 61 1.64 6.48 -3.00
C MET A 61 0.13 6.33 -2.79
N SER A 62 -0.33 6.54 -1.56
CA SER A 62 -1.76 6.65 -1.30
C SER A 62 -2.30 8.07 -1.50
N ALA A 63 -3.62 8.17 -1.77
CA ALA A 63 -4.40 9.40 -1.70
C ALA A 63 -4.18 10.18 -0.39
N ALA A 64 -4.06 9.48 0.75
CA ALA A 64 -3.79 10.12 2.04
C ALA A 64 -2.41 10.82 2.05
N SER A 65 -1.38 10.20 1.48
CA SER A 65 -0.05 10.79 1.37
C SER A 65 -0.03 11.97 0.39
N PHE A 66 -0.74 11.84 -0.74
CA PHE A 66 -0.83 12.91 -1.73
C PHE A 66 -1.61 14.12 -1.19
N LEU A 67 -2.84 13.93 -0.74
CA LEU A 67 -3.70 15.00 -0.22
C LEU A 67 -3.19 15.55 1.11
N GLY A 68 -2.64 14.70 1.98
CA GLY A 68 -2.11 15.11 3.28
C GLY A 68 -0.89 16.03 3.16
N ILE A 69 0.09 15.65 2.33
CA ILE A 69 1.25 16.51 2.07
C ILE A 69 0.85 17.77 1.30
N ALA A 70 0.00 17.66 0.26
CA ALA A 70 -0.47 18.83 -0.49
C ALA A 70 -1.23 19.81 0.42
N GLY A 71 -2.09 19.32 1.31
CA GLY A 71 -2.80 20.13 2.29
C GLY A 71 -1.85 20.77 3.30
N LEU A 72 -0.87 20.02 3.82
CA LEU A 72 0.14 20.56 4.74
C LEU A 72 0.96 21.68 4.09
N VAL A 73 1.40 21.51 2.85
CA VAL A 73 2.14 22.53 2.10
C VAL A 73 1.24 23.72 1.79
N SER A 74 -0.03 23.50 1.44
CA SER A 74 -0.99 24.59 1.22
C SER A 74 -1.22 25.43 2.47
N LEU A 75 -1.16 24.83 3.67
CA LEU A 75 -1.41 25.52 4.94
C LEU A 75 -0.15 26.12 5.56
N LYS A 76 0.99 25.44 5.46
CA LYS A 76 2.25 25.80 6.14
C LYS A 76 3.36 26.25 5.19
N GLY A 77 3.10 26.28 3.88
CA GLY A 77 4.08 26.67 2.88
C GLY A 77 5.29 25.73 2.86
N TYR A 78 6.48 26.32 2.76
CA TYR A 78 7.75 25.59 2.63
C TYR A 78 8.03 24.64 3.82
N ASP A 79 7.61 25.00 5.03
CA ASP A 79 7.81 24.16 6.22
C ASP A 79 7.03 22.83 6.13
N GLY A 80 5.94 22.80 5.36
CA GLY A 80 5.22 21.57 5.04
C GLY A 80 6.03 20.60 4.18
N LEU A 81 6.99 21.08 3.38
CA LEU A 81 7.81 20.27 2.49
C LEU A 81 8.80 19.39 3.26
N ILE A 82 9.22 19.82 4.46
CA ILE A 82 10.09 19.02 5.34
C ILE A 82 9.43 17.69 5.69
N TYR A 83 8.11 17.68 5.91
CA TYR A 83 7.35 16.45 6.15
C TYR A 83 7.30 15.54 4.92
N ALA A 84 7.23 16.11 3.71
CA ALA A 84 7.27 15.34 2.47
C ALA A 84 8.61 14.62 2.29
N VAL A 85 9.72 15.32 2.56
CA VAL A 85 11.07 14.75 2.48
C VAL A 85 11.26 13.68 3.55
N GLY A 86 10.86 13.94 4.79
CA GLY A 86 10.95 12.97 5.88
C GLY A 86 10.14 11.70 5.61
N TRP A 87 8.93 11.85 5.06
CA TRP A 87 8.11 10.72 4.61
C TRP A 87 8.89 9.90 3.58
N LEU A 88 9.28 10.52 2.47
CA LEU A 88 9.92 9.84 1.33
C LEU A 88 11.26 9.18 1.68
N VAL A 89 12.10 9.83 2.50
CA VAL A 89 13.43 9.32 2.89
C VAL A 89 13.33 8.24 3.97
N GLY A 90 12.33 8.31 4.86
CA GLY A 90 12.12 7.32 5.91
C GLY A 90 11.78 5.93 5.37
N TRP A 91 11.07 5.86 4.24
CA TRP A 91 10.62 4.59 3.67
C TRP A 91 11.76 3.65 3.24
N PRO A 92 12.74 4.06 2.41
CA PRO A 92 13.86 3.20 2.05
C PRO A 92 14.67 2.74 3.26
N ILE A 93 14.88 3.62 4.26
CA ILE A 93 15.64 3.30 5.47
C ILE A 93 14.98 2.13 6.22
N VAL A 94 13.68 2.24 6.48
CA VAL A 94 12.90 1.18 7.14
C VAL A 94 12.89 -0.08 6.29
N MET A 95 12.72 0.07 4.96
CA MET A 95 12.71 -1.07 4.05
C MET A 95 14.04 -1.82 4.08
N PHE A 96 15.18 -1.14 4.02
CA PHE A 96 16.49 -1.81 4.07
C PHE A 96 16.78 -2.45 5.42
N LEU A 97 16.42 -1.80 6.53
CA LEU A 97 16.67 -2.33 7.87
C LEU A 97 15.79 -3.54 8.23
N ILE A 98 14.54 -3.54 7.77
CA ILE A 98 13.55 -4.54 8.20
C ILE A 98 13.35 -5.65 7.15
N ALA A 99 13.46 -5.35 5.85
CA ALA A 99 13.12 -6.33 4.82
C ALA A 99 14.04 -7.56 4.82
N GLU A 100 15.34 -7.39 5.09
CA GLU A 100 16.30 -8.49 5.08
C GLU A 100 16.06 -9.51 6.22
N PRO A 101 15.93 -9.10 7.50
CA PRO A 101 15.54 -10.01 8.59
C PRO A 101 14.21 -10.72 8.33
N LEU A 102 13.20 -10.00 7.81
CA LEU A 102 11.90 -10.58 7.48
C LEU A 102 12.02 -11.63 6.35
N ARG A 103 12.79 -11.34 5.30
CA ARG A 103 13.01 -12.25 4.17
C ARG A 103 13.72 -13.53 4.60
N ASN A 104 14.69 -13.43 5.50
CA ASN A 104 15.50 -14.55 5.97
C ASN A 104 14.71 -15.53 6.87
N LEU A 105 13.63 -15.09 7.51
CA LEU A 105 12.77 -15.94 8.34
C LEU A 105 11.86 -16.90 7.54
N GLY A 106 11.71 -16.67 6.23
CA GLY A 106 10.95 -17.56 5.34
C GLY A 106 9.44 -17.64 5.64
N LYS A 107 8.90 -16.70 6.43
CA LYS A 107 7.46 -16.57 6.70
C LYS A 107 6.84 -15.52 5.78
N TYR A 108 5.53 -15.65 5.52
CA TYR A 108 4.82 -14.82 4.55
C TYR A 108 4.14 -13.59 5.15
N THR A 109 3.75 -13.63 6.43
CA THR A 109 3.06 -12.51 7.09
C THR A 109 3.87 -11.94 8.23
N PHE A 110 3.70 -10.64 8.50
CA PHE A 110 4.31 -9.97 9.66
C PHE A 110 3.93 -10.66 10.98
N ALA A 111 2.66 -11.05 11.12
CA ALA A 111 2.17 -11.75 12.31
C ALA A 111 2.91 -13.08 12.53
N ASP A 112 3.19 -13.84 11.46
CA ASP A 112 3.94 -15.10 11.55
C ASP A 112 5.39 -14.89 11.94
N VAL A 113 6.01 -13.78 11.50
CA VAL A 113 7.37 -13.41 11.90
C VAL A 113 7.44 -13.05 13.38
N VAL A 114 6.52 -12.22 13.88
CA VAL A 114 6.52 -11.84 15.29
C VAL A 114 6.17 -13.04 16.19
N ALA A 115 5.21 -13.87 15.74
CA ALA A 115 4.84 -15.10 16.42
C ALA A 115 5.92 -16.20 16.37
N TYR A 116 6.97 -16.04 15.57
CA TYR A 116 8.12 -16.95 15.59
C TYR A 116 8.92 -16.83 16.89
N ARG A 117 9.03 -15.61 17.45
CA ARG A 117 9.78 -15.35 18.69
C ARG A 117 8.88 -15.24 19.93
N LEU A 118 7.57 -15.10 19.75
CA LEU A 118 6.61 -14.83 20.82
C LEU A 118 5.44 -15.83 20.80
N LYS A 119 4.53 -15.72 21.78
CA LYS A 119 3.35 -16.60 21.86
C LYS A 119 2.39 -16.33 20.69
N GLN A 120 2.04 -17.37 19.94
CA GLN A 120 1.28 -17.25 18.69
C GLN A 120 -0.11 -16.61 18.86
N ARG A 121 -0.94 -17.12 19.80
CA ARG A 121 -2.33 -16.64 19.98
C ARG A 121 -2.43 -15.13 20.24
N PRO A 122 -1.76 -14.55 21.26
CA PRO A 122 -1.90 -13.13 21.56
C PRO A 122 -1.34 -12.23 20.46
N ILE A 123 -0.25 -12.64 19.78
CA ILE A 123 0.34 -11.84 18.69
C ILE A 123 -0.56 -11.82 17.47
N ARG A 124 -1.14 -12.95 17.08
CA ARG A 124 -2.04 -13.01 15.92
C ARG A 124 -3.32 -12.22 16.17
N THR A 125 -3.87 -12.28 17.39
CA THR A 125 -5.03 -11.45 17.75
C THR A 125 -4.67 -9.97 17.77
N ALA A 126 -3.53 -9.59 18.35
CA ALA A 126 -3.10 -8.19 18.38
C ALA A 126 -2.84 -7.63 16.96
N ALA A 127 -2.16 -8.40 16.11
CA ALA A 127 -1.90 -8.01 14.73
C ALA A 127 -3.19 -7.88 13.90
N ALA A 128 -4.12 -8.84 14.04
CA ALA A 128 -5.40 -8.79 13.35
C ALA A 128 -6.26 -7.60 13.81
N THR A 129 -6.40 -7.39 15.12
CA THR A 129 -7.16 -6.28 15.67
C THR A 129 -6.54 -4.94 15.29
N GLY A 130 -5.21 -4.81 15.39
CA GLY A 130 -4.50 -3.60 14.96
C GLY A 130 -4.73 -3.30 13.48
N ALA A 131 -4.58 -4.29 12.61
CA ALA A 131 -4.82 -4.14 11.18
C ALA A 131 -6.28 -3.73 10.88
N LEU A 132 -7.26 -4.37 11.53
CA LEU A 132 -8.68 -4.02 11.36
C LEU A 132 -8.97 -2.58 11.81
N ILE A 133 -8.44 -2.17 12.96
CA ILE A 133 -8.60 -0.80 13.47
C ILE A 133 -8.00 0.20 12.48
N THR A 134 -6.77 -0.03 12.00
CA THR A 134 -6.12 0.84 11.02
C THR A 134 -6.94 0.94 9.74
N VAL A 135 -7.41 -0.19 9.19
CA VAL A 135 -8.23 -0.20 7.97
C VAL A 135 -9.55 0.54 8.17
N LEU A 136 -10.21 0.37 9.33
CA LEU A 136 -11.45 1.07 9.64
C LEU A 136 -11.27 2.59 9.67
N PHE A 137 -10.24 3.09 10.37
CA PHE A 137 -9.94 4.53 10.37
C PHE A 137 -9.58 5.04 8.98
N TYR A 138 -8.89 4.21 8.20
CA TYR A 138 -8.46 4.56 6.85
C TYR A 138 -9.61 4.63 5.84
N LEU A 139 -10.65 3.81 6.00
CA LEU A 139 -11.82 3.83 5.13
C LEU A 139 -12.79 4.98 5.43
N ILE A 140 -12.72 5.55 6.64
CA ILE A 140 -13.53 6.70 7.05
C ILE A 140 -12.90 8.03 6.59
N ALA A 141 -11.57 8.10 6.61
CA ALA A 141 -10.79 9.27 6.24
C ALA A 141 -10.78 9.53 4.72
#